data_AF-A0A2J4RDF3-F1
#
_entry.id   AF-A0A2J4RDF3-F1
#
_cell.length_a   1.000
_cell.length_b   1.000
_cell.length_c   1.000
_cell.angle_alpha   90.00
_cell.angle_beta   90.00
_cell.angle_gamma   90.00
#
_symmetry.space_group_name_H-M   'P 1'
#
loop_
_entity.id
_entity.type
_entity.pdbx_description
1 polymer ?
#
loop_
_entity_poly.entity_id
_entity_poly.type
_entity_poly.pdbx_seq_one_letter_code
_entity_poly.pdbx_strand_id
1 'polypeptide(L)'
;MSCGYQGYEFGAHYPDSICCDGYLWDADSGDEMGMDNGGDIPCPVCNRKEWLAFYRDEIIECGMEQAERKRGPKTVKYGGFPEPIRFDAKAMRSIRRLLRRGWYQGRKYYAKQLREGADK
;
A
#
# COMPACT_ATOMS: atom_id res chain seq x y z
N MET A 1 0.23 -17.51 16.05
CA MET A 1 -0.61 -16.61 16.87
C MET A 1 -1.28 -15.57 15.96
N SER A 2 -2.62 -15.52 15.96
CA SER A 2 -3.40 -14.52 15.22
C SER A 2 -3.65 -13.27 16.07
N CYS A 3 -3.72 -12.08 15.45
CA CYS A 3 -4.12 -10.84 16.13
C CYS A 3 -5.60 -10.46 15.92
N GLY A 4 -6.38 -11.29 15.22
CA GLY A 4 -7.81 -11.05 14.98
C GLY A 4 -8.12 -10.02 13.88
N TYR A 5 -7.13 -9.59 13.09
CA TYR A 5 -7.37 -8.73 11.93
C TYR A 5 -8.18 -9.47 10.85
N GLN A 6 -9.18 -8.77 10.29
CA GLN A 6 -9.93 -9.16 9.09
C GLN A 6 -9.92 -8.00 8.08
N GLY A 7 -9.69 -8.29 6.81
CA GLY A 7 -9.54 -7.30 5.73
C GLY A 7 -9.94 -7.82 4.35
N TYR A 8 -9.58 -7.09 3.30
CA TYR A 8 -10.04 -7.28 1.91
C TYR A 8 -8.87 -7.40 0.91
N GLU A 9 -7.68 -7.75 1.40
CA GLU A 9 -6.44 -7.81 0.64
C GLU A 9 -6.46 -8.82 -0.52
N PHE A 10 -7.34 -9.83 -0.51
CA PHE A 10 -7.44 -10.85 -1.55
C PHE A 10 -8.58 -10.64 -2.56
N GLY A 11 -9.25 -9.48 -2.50
CA GLY A 11 -10.13 -9.00 -3.58
C GLY A 11 -11.58 -9.49 -3.51
N ALA A 12 -11.97 -10.26 -2.50
CA ALA A 12 -13.38 -10.55 -2.27
C ALA A 12 -14.20 -9.30 -1.93
N HIS A 13 -15.51 -9.38 -2.13
CA HIS A 13 -16.46 -8.34 -1.74
C HIS A 13 -16.80 -8.36 -0.22
N TYR A 14 -16.27 -9.33 0.52
CA TYR A 14 -16.39 -9.49 1.96
C TYR A 14 -14.99 -9.62 2.59
N PRO A 15 -14.84 -9.45 3.92
CA PRO A 15 -13.54 -9.58 4.56
C PRO A 15 -13.04 -11.04 4.49
N ASP A 16 -12.14 -11.32 3.57
CA ASP A 16 -11.53 -12.62 3.29
C ASP A 16 -10.09 -12.72 3.81
N SER A 17 -9.50 -11.64 4.29
CA SER A 17 -8.09 -11.62 4.67
C SER A 17 -7.94 -11.79 6.17
N ILE A 18 -7.32 -12.88 6.63
CA ILE A 18 -7.12 -13.17 8.06
C ILE A 18 -5.66 -13.18 8.47
N CYS A 19 -5.37 -12.78 9.71
CA CYS A 19 -4.00 -12.82 10.22
C CYS A 19 -3.60 -14.19 10.78
N CYS A 20 -2.47 -14.72 10.32
CA CYS A 20 -1.74 -15.83 10.93
C CYS A 20 -0.25 -15.50 11.03
N ASP A 21 0.33 -15.60 12.24
CA ASP A 21 1.76 -15.37 12.51
C ASP A 21 2.34 -14.06 11.96
N GLY A 22 1.55 -13.00 11.97
CA GLY A 22 1.98 -11.67 11.52
C GLY A 22 1.86 -11.43 10.03
N TYR A 23 1.25 -12.34 9.28
CA TYR A 23 0.98 -12.23 7.85
C TYR A 23 -0.49 -12.50 7.54
N LEU A 24 -0.95 -12.02 6.39
CA LEU A 24 -2.33 -12.19 5.93
C LEU A 24 -2.43 -13.42 5.04
N TRP A 25 -3.53 -14.15 5.22
CA TRP A 25 -3.90 -15.32 4.46
C TRP A 25 -5.33 -15.16 3.97
N ASP A 26 -5.58 -15.70 2.79
CA ASP A 26 -6.91 -15.73 2.19
C ASP A 26 -7.72 -16.83 2.89
N ALA A 27 -8.78 -16.42 3.59
CA ALA A 27 -9.62 -17.28 4.40
C ALA A 27 -10.41 -18.31 3.58
N ASP A 28 -10.60 -18.04 2.28
CA ASP A 28 -11.28 -18.95 1.36
C ASP A 28 -10.29 -19.80 0.56
N SER A 29 -8.99 -19.66 0.82
CA SER A 29 -7.96 -20.44 0.17
C SER A 29 -7.77 -21.81 0.82
N GLY A 30 -7.32 -22.77 0.00
CA GLY A 30 -7.03 -24.12 0.41
C GLY A 30 -8.25 -25.01 0.70
N ASP A 31 -7.98 -26.13 1.37
CA ASP A 31 -8.95 -27.18 1.67
C ASP A 31 -8.89 -27.60 3.15
N GLU A 32 -9.33 -28.82 3.49
CA GLU A 32 -9.30 -29.37 4.85
C GLU A 32 -7.92 -29.31 5.54
N MET A 33 -6.83 -29.19 4.76
CA MET A 33 -5.45 -29.17 5.28
C MET A 33 -4.93 -27.75 5.61
N GLY A 34 -5.71 -26.70 5.33
CA GLY A 34 -5.38 -25.31 5.66
C GLY A 34 -5.34 -24.38 4.44
N MET A 35 -4.96 -23.12 4.69
CA MET A 35 -4.88 -22.05 3.68
C MET A 35 -3.65 -22.22 2.79
N ASP A 36 -3.82 -22.07 1.47
CA ASP A 36 -2.74 -22.20 0.47
C ASP A 36 -2.40 -20.90 -0.27
N ASN A 37 -3.15 -19.81 -0.04
CA ASN A 37 -2.92 -18.49 -0.60
C ASN A 37 -2.67 -17.42 0.48
N GLY A 38 -1.59 -16.64 0.31
CA GLY A 38 -1.14 -15.62 1.23
C GLY A 38 0.18 -15.96 1.93
N GLY A 39 0.39 -15.37 3.11
CA GLY A 39 1.63 -15.52 3.89
C GLY A 39 2.75 -14.53 3.52
N ASP A 40 2.54 -13.69 2.51
CA ASP A 40 3.49 -12.70 2.02
C ASP A 40 3.15 -11.27 2.45
N ILE A 41 1.86 -10.92 2.50
CA ILE A 41 1.38 -9.61 2.93
C ILE A 41 1.48 -9.53 4.47
N PRO A 42 2.32 -8.64 5.04
CA PRO A 42 2.42 -8.51 6.49
C PRO A 42 1.11 -8.02 7.10
N CYS A 43 0.80 -8.32 8.36
CA CYS A 43 -0.42 -7.84 8.99
C CYS A 43 -0.33 -6.34 9.34
N PRO A 44 -1.31 -5.49 8.97
CA PRO A 44 -1.30 -4.05 9.29
C PRO A 44 -1.44 -3.74 10.79
N VAL A 45 -1.90 -4.72 11.58
CA VAL A 45 -2.09 -4.60 13.03
C VAL A 45 -0.83 -5.02 13.76
N CYS A 46 -0.46 -6.30 13.73
CA CYS A 46 0.65 -6.84 14.53
C CYS A 46 2.02 -6.81 13.84
N ASN A 47 2.09 -6.59 12.51
CA ASN A 47 3.33 -6.52 11.74
C ASN A 47 3.41 -5.24 10.87
N ARG A 48 2.96 -4.12 11.44
CA ARG A 48 2.78 -2.84 10.72
C ARG A 48 4.03 -2.27 10.07
N LYS A 49 5.20 -2.48 10.69
CA LYS A 49 6.47 -1.98 10.16
C LYS A 49 6.77 -2.65 8.82
N GLU A 50 6.62 -3.98 8.74
CA GLU A 50 6.81 -4.71 7.49
C GLU A 50 5.67 -4.41 6.52
N TRP A 51 4.42 -4.21 6.97
CA TRP A 51 3.32 -3.80 6.09
C TRP A 51 3.67 -2.49 5.34
N LEU A 52 4.22 -1.51 6.05
CA LEU A 52 4.67 -0.25 5.45
C LEU A 52 5.86 -0.42 4.50
N ALA A 53 6.72 -1.41 4.75
CA ALA A 53 7.85 -1.75 3.88
C ALA A 53 7.38 -2.45 2.60
N PHE A 54 6.46 -3.41 2.74
CA PHE A 54 5.85 -4.17 1.66
C PHE A 54 5.16 -3.25 0.64
N TYR A 55 4.31 -2.33 1.10
CA TYR A 55 3.60 -1.39 0.22
C TYR A 55 4.38 -0.12 -0.13
N ARG A 56 5.66 -0.02 0.26
CA ARG A 56 6.43 1.22 0.13
C ARG A 56 6.48 1.73 -1.31
N ASP A 57 6.78 0.84 -2.24
CA ASP A 57 7.03 1.22 -3.63
C ASP A 57 5.70 1.52 -4.35
N GLU A 58 4.64 0.76 -4.08
CA GLU A 58 3.28 1.08 -4.56
C GLU A 58 2.81 2.46 -4.07
N ILE A 59 3.05 2.80 -2.79
CA ILE A 59 2.70 4.12 -2.24
C ILE A 59 3.51 5.24 -2.93
N ILE A 60 4.78 4.98 -3.28
CA ILE A 60 5.58 5.94 -4.04
C ILE A 60 5.03 6.08 -5.46
N GLU A 61 4.68 4.98 -6.12
CA GLU A 61 4.09 4.98 -7.46
C GLU A 61 2.77 5.76 -7.50
N CYS A 62 1.85 5.53 -6.56
CA CYS A 62 0.63 6.34 -6.39
C CYS A 62 0.94 7.84 -6.24
N GLY A 63 2.09 8.18 -5.64
CA GLY A 63 2.58 9.54 -5.57
C GLY A 63 3.04 10.07 -6.93
N MET A 64 3.79 9.27 -7.70
CA MET A 64 4.32 9.60 -9.02
C MET A 64 3.20 9.87 -10.03
N GLU A 65 2.19 9.01 -10.09
CA GLU A 65 1.02 9.15 -10.96
C GLU A 65 0.25 10.47 -10.71
N GLN A 66 0.38 11.03 -9.52
CA GLN A 66 -0.26 12.28 -9.13
C GLN A 66 0.61 13.53 -9.42
N ALA A 67 1.75 13.40 -10.10
CA ALA A 67 2.72 14.48 -10.28
C ALA A 67 2.17 15.76 -10.95
N GLU A 68 1.13 15.64 -11.77
CA GLU A 68 0.46 16.78 -12.41
C GLU A 68 -0.34 17.64 -11.41
N ARG A 69 -0.70 17.10 -10.24
CA ARG A 69 -1.46 17.84 -9.23
C ARG A 69 -0.66 19.05 -8.74
N LYS A 70 -1.28 20.24 -8.83
CA LYS A 70 -0.67 21.51 -8.40
C LYS A 70 -0.44 21.60 -6.87
N ARG A 71 -1.31 21.00 -6.07
CA ARG A 71 -1.32 21.12 -4.59
C ARG A 71 -0.83 19.84 -3.88
N GLY A 72 0.18 19.19 -4.44
CA GLY A 72 0.71 17.93 -3.91
C GLY A 72 -0.21 16.71 -4.11
N PRO A 73 0.24 15.52 -3.72
CA PRO A 73 -0.52 14.30 -3.86
C PRO A 73 -1.63 14.21 -2.80
N LYS A 74 -2.74 13.58 -3.15
CA LYS A 74 -3.74 13.10 -2.19
C LYS A 74 -3.17 11.93 -1.39
N THR A 75 -3.72 11.71 -0.20
CA THR A 75 -3.37 10.55 0.63
C THR A 75 -4.21 9.34 0.24
N VAL A 76 -3.88 8.74 -0.90
CA VAL A 76 -4.59 7.58 -1.49
C VAL A 76 -3.59 6.50 -1.91
N LYS A 77 -4.06 5.26 -1.94
CA LYS A 77 -3.37 4.04 -2.42
C LYS A 77 -4.43 3.21 -3.17
N TYR A 78 -4.03 2.41 -4.17
CA TYR A 78 -4.90 1.39 -4.74
C TYR A 78 -5.43 0.44 -3.65
N GLY A 79 -6.69 0.04 -3.75
CA GLY A 79 -7.39 -0.73 -2.71
C GLY A 79 -7.66 0.02 -1.38
N GLY A 80 -7.17 1.25 -1.22
CA GLY A 80 -7.31 2.02 0.01
C GLY A 80 -6.34 1.59 1.12
N PHE A 81 -6.39 2.32 2.24
CA PHE A 81 -5.62 1.97 3.44
C PHE A 81 -6.52 1.23 4.44
N PRO A 82 -6.06 0.08 4.99
CA PRO A 82 -6.77 -0.59 6.06
C PRO A 82 -7.08 0.34 7.23
N GLU A 83 -8.22 0.11 7.89
CA GLU A 83 -8.66 0.92 9.03
C GLU A 83 -7.59 1.09 10.12
N PRO A 84 -6.88 0.05 10.57
CA PRO A 84 -5.82 0.19 11.58
C PRO A 84 -4.69 1.12 11.13
N ILE A 85 -4.41 1.18 9.83
CA ILE A 85 -3.40 2.09 9.27
C ILE A 85 -3.93 3.53 9.25
N ARG A 86 -5.20 3.73 8.86
CA ARG A 86 -5.83 5.06 8.80
C ARG A 86 -5.87 5.74 10.18
N PHE A 87 -6.10 4.98 11.24
CA PHE A 87 -6.14 5.48 12.62
C PHE A 87 -4.77 5.61 13.28
N ASP A 88 -3.69 5.09 12.68
CA ASP A 88 -2.33 5.26 13.19
C ASP A 88 -1.66 6.53 12.61
N ALA A 89 -1.50 7.54 13.46
CA ALA A 89 -0.92 8.82 13.08
C ALA A 89 0.56 8.72 12.62
N LYS A 90 1.32 7.75 13.12
CA LYS A 90 2.73 7.54 12.73
C LYS A 90 2.79 6.88 11.35
N ALA A 91 1.99 5.85 11.12
CA ALA A 91 1.87 5.18 9.82
C ALA A 91 1.42 6.17 8.74
N MET A 92 0.35 6.94 9.00
CA MET A 92 -0.14 7.93 8.04
C MET A 92 0.87 9.05 7.78
N ARG A 93 1.71 9.41 8.75
CA ARG A 93 2.81 10.38 8.52
C ARG A 93 3.86 9.80 7.57
N SER A 94 4.23 8.53 7.73
CA SER A 94 5.16 7.83 6.83
C SER A 94 4.58 7.73 5.41
N ILE A 95 3.32 7.32 5.28
CA ILE A 95 2.61 7.22 4.00
C ILE A 95 2.59 8.57 3.27
N ARG A 96 2.23 9.66 3.95
CA ARG A 96 2.23 11.01 3.35
C ARG A 96 3.62 11.44 2.85
N ARG A 97 4.70 11.01 3.53
CA ARG A 97 6.08 11.27 3.09
C ARG A 97 6.41 10.49 1.82
N LEU A 98 6.03 9.21 1.76
CA LEU A 98 6.25 8.35 0.59
C LEU A 98 5.48 8.87 -0.64
N LEU A 99 4.20 9.20 -0.49
CA LEU A 99 3.40 9.82 -1.56
C LEU A 99 4.03 11.11 -2.07
N ARG A 100 4.48 11.98 -1.15
CA ARG A 100 5.14 13.23 -1.54
C ARG A 100 6.46 12.98 -2.25
N ARG A 101 7.22 11.97 -1.85
CA ARG A 101 8.44 11.55 -2.54
C ARG A 101 8.14 11.14 -3.98
N GLY A 102 7.15 10.27 -4.18
CA GLY A 102 6.70 9.87 -5.52
C GLY A 102 6.26 11.08 -6.35
N TRP A 103 5.44 11.95 -5.78
CA TRP A 103 4.96 13.16 -6.45
C TRP A 103 6.11 14.04 -6.98
N TYR A 104 7.16 14.26 -6.19
CA TYR A 104 8.35 14.98 -6.66
C TYR A 104 9.13 14.21 -7.74
N GLN A 105 9.25 12.89 -7.62
CA GLN A 105 9.91 12.04 -8.63
C GLN A 105 9.20 12.13 -9.98
N GLY A 106 7.86 12.00 -10.00
CA GLY A 106 7.08 12.13 -11.24
C GLY A 106 7.19 13.53 -11.86
N ARG A 107 7.18 14.60 -11.04
CA ARG A 107 7.40 15.97 -11.55
C ARG A 107 8.76 16.16 -12.19
N LYS A 108 9.81 15.61 -11.56
CA LYS A 108 11.17 15.66 -12.11
C LYS A 108 11.25 14.88 -13.43
N TYR A 109 10.59 13.72 -13.50
CA TYR A 109 10.51 12.92 -14.72
C TYR A 109 9.84 13.71 -15.86
N TYR A 110 8.66 14.28 -15.65
CA TYR A 110 7.98 15.07 -16.67
C TYR A 110 8.78 16.30 -17.10
N ALA A 111 9.41 17.01 -16.17
CA ALA A 111 10.28 18.14 -16.50
C ALA A 111 11.48 17.74 -17.36
N LYS A 112 12.05 16.54 -17.13
CA LYS A 112 13.13 15.99 -17.95
C LYS A 112 12.64 15.66 -19.37
N GLN A 113 11.51 14.96 -19.48
CA GLN A 113 10.92 14.59 -20.77
C GLN A 113 10.57 15.81 -21.62
N LEU A 114 10.03 16.88 -21.01
CA LEU A 114 9.73 18.13 -21.70
C LEU A 114 10.99 18.83 -22.25
N ARG A 115 12.12 18.75 -21.54
CA ARG A 115 13.40 19.32 -22.02
C ARG A 115 13.95 18.50 -23.18
N GLU A 116 14.04 17.18 -23.03
CA GLU A 116 14.57 16.28 -24.06
C GLU A 116 13.70 16.24 -25.33
N GLY A 117 12.41 16.54 -25.21
CA GLY A 117 11.51 16.70 -26.35
C GLY A 117 11.54 18.09 -26.99
N ALA A 118 12.00 19.13 -26.28
CA ALA A 118 12.15 20.48 -26.82
C ALA A 118 13.49 20.69 -27.56
N ASP A 119 14.49 19.85 -27.28
CA ASP A 119 15.79 19.85 -27.94
C ASP A 119 15.82 19.04 -29.26
N LYS A 120 14.66 18.50 -29.70
CA LYS A 120 14.47 17.75 -30.95
C LYS A 120 13.59 18.52 -31.92
#